data_AF-A0A0Q0J3C1-F1
#
_entry.id   AF-A0A0Q0J3C1-F1
#
_cell.length_a   1.000
_cell.length_b   1.000
_cell.length_c   1.000
_cell.angle_alpha   90.00
_cell.angle_beta   90.00
_cell.angle_gamma   90.00
#
_symmetry.space_group_name_H-M   'P 1'
#
loop_
_entity.id
_entity.type
_entity.pdbx_description
1 polymer ?
#
loop_
_entity_poly.entity_id
_entity_poly.type
_entity_poly.pdbx_seq_one_letter_code
_entity_poly.pdbx_strand_id
1 'polypeptide(L)'
;MSETQKLDFSVVNGTTLESFNQQKNLIKRMLKGNSATCAECNKPLTLQLPPNTKNAKPAEKAPGIYCAKGCTDIELDMEAVALLK
;
A
#
# COMPACT_ATOMS: atom_id res chain seq x y z
N MET A 1 17.60 -39.84 16.07
CA MET A 1 17.67 -38.52 16.73
C MET A 1 17.00 -37.55 15.79
N SER A 2 15.72 -37.24 16.02
CA SER A 2 14.95 -36.34 15.16
C SER A 2 14.36 -35.25 16.04
N GLU A 3 15.19 -34.25 16.34
CA GLU A 3 14.73 -33.00 16.94
C GLU A 3 13.99 -32.20 15.87
N THR A 4 12.67 -32.36 15.84
CA THR A 4 11.79 -31.42 15.14
C THR A 4 11.90 -30.08 15.86
N GLN A 5 12.74 -29.19 15.34
CA GLN A 5 12.86 -27.81 15.81
C GLN A 5 11.46 -27.20 15.81
N LYS A 6 10.88 -26.99 16.99
CA LYS A 6 9.63 -26.23 17.16
C LYS A 6 9.93 -24.81 16.71
N LEU A 7 9.60 -24.49 15.46
CA LEU A 7 9.68 -23.14 14.94
C LEU A 7 8.79 -22.25 15.81
N ASP A 8 9.40 -21.38 16.59
CA ASP A 8 8.67 -20.38 17.39
C ASP A 8 8.23 -19.25 16.46
N PHE A 9 7.00 -19.34 15.97
CA PHE A 9 6.38 -18.35 15.08
C PHE A 9 5.89 -17.10 15.82
N SER A 10 6.03 -17.03 17.14
CA SER A 10 5.51 -15.90 17.93
C SER A 10 6.19 -14.58 17.55
N VAL A 11 7.49 -14.62 17.26
CA VAL A 11 8.27 -13.45 16.79
C VAL A 11 7.85 -13.00 15.39
N VAL A 12 7.53 -13.96 14.51
CA VAL A 12 7.05 -13.68 13.15
C VAL A 12 5.65 -13.06 13.19
N ASN A 13 4.78 -13.51 14.09
CA ASN A 13 3.43 -12.95 14.25
C ASN A 13 3.44 -11.50 14.78
N GLY A 14 4.35 -11.15 15.69
CA GLY A 14 4.49 -9.76 16.16
C GLY A 14 4.96 -8.81 15.06
N THR A 15 6.03 -9.17 14.37
CA THR A 15 6.64 -8.35 13.30
C THR A 15 5.71 -8.17 12.10
N THR A 16 4.91 -9.18 11.78
CA THR A 16 3.89 -9.10 10.71
C THR A 16 2.74 -8.17 11.08
N LEU A 17 2.28 -8.18 12.34
CA LEU A 17 1.22 -7.27 12.82
C LEU A 17 1.68 -5.81 12.79
N GLU A 18 2.91 -5.54 13.20
CA GLU A 18 3.49 -4.19 13.14
C GLU A 18 3.60 -3.71 11.69
N SER A 19 4.13 -4.55 10.80
CA SER A 19 4.25 -4.25 9.37
C SER A 19 2.89 -3.98 8.73
N PHE A 20 1.88 -4.77 9.05
CA PHE A 20 0.51 -4.55 8.57
C PHE A 20 -0.07 -3.22 9.05
N ASN A 21 0.10 -2.89 10.34
CA ASN A 21 -0.41 -1.64 10.88
C ASN A 21 0.32 -0.42 10.28
N GLN A 22 1.61 -0.52 10.02
CA GLN A 22 2.38 0.52 9.35
C GLN A 22 1.86 0.76 7.93
N GLN A 23 1.68 -0.31 7.14
CA GLN A 23 1.13 -0.21 5.78
C GLN A 23 -0.30 0.36 5.78
N LYS A 24 -1.17 -0.13 6.67
CA LYS A 24 -2.55 0.39 6.82
C LYS A 24 -2.56 1.88 7.17
N ASN A 25 -1.71 2.32 8.09
CA ASN A 25 -1.64 3.71 8.50
C ASN A 25 -1.08 4.61 7.39
N LEU A 26 -0.11 4.12 6.61
CA LEU A 26 0.40 4.80 5.43
C LEU A 26 -0.72 5.06 4.41
N ILE A 27 -1.47 4.02 4.05
CA ILE A 27 -2.59 4.12 3.11
C ILE A 27 -3.63 5.13 3.61
N LYS A 28 -4.04 5.03 4.88
CA LYS A 28 -4.99 5.98 5.49
C LYS A 28 -4.48 7.41 5.49
N ARG A 29 -3.18 7.63 5.77
CA ARG A 29 -2.57 8.96 5.76
C ARG A 29 -2.61 9.58 4.36
N MET A 30 -2.25 8.78 3.34
CA MET A 30 -2.25 9.19 1.94
C MET A 30 -3.67 9.52 1.45
N LEU A 31 -4.66 8.67 1.74
CA LEU A 31 -6.06 8.91 1.35
C LEU A 31 -6.69 10.13 2.05
N LYS A 32 -6.21 10.50 3.24
CA LYS A 32 -6.60 11.74 3.93
C LYS A 32 -5.98 13.01 3.30
N GLY A 33 -5.18 12.88 2.24
CA GLY A 33 -4.49 13.99 1.58
C GLY A 33 -3.23 14.46 2.29
N ASN A 34 -2.73 13.73 3.28
CA ASN A 34 -1.45 14.06 3.91
C ASN A 34 -0.30 13.55 3.06
N SER A 35 0.82 14.28 3.05
CA SER A 35 2.07 13.80 2.48
C SER A 35 2.67 12.67 3.30
N ALA A 36 3.28 11.69 2.62
CA ALA A 36 4.06 10.64 3.23
C ALA A 36 5.29 10.39 2.36
N THR A 37 6.39 10.07 3.03
CA THR A 37 7.67 9.74 2.40
C THR A 37 7.83 8.22 2.39
N CYS A 38 8.48 7.71 1.35
CA CYS A 38 8.90 6.32 1.28
C CYS A 38 9.98 6.05 2.34
N ALA A 39 9.84 4.97 3.11
CA ALA A 39 10.80 4.61 4.14
C ALA A 39 12.19 4.25 3.57
N GLU A 40 12.25 3.72 2.35
CA GLU A 40 13.52 3.27 1.75
C GLU A 40 14.30 4.40 1.08
N CYS A 41 13.61 5.26 0.32
CA CYS A 41 14.27 6.28 -0.49
C CYS A 41 14.03 7.71 -0.01
N ASN A 42 13.23 7.91 1.04
CA ASN A 42 12.86 9.21 1.60
C ASN A 42 12.22 10.19 0.61
N LYS A 43 11.75 9.69 -0.54
CA LYS A 43 11.04 10.48 -1.55
C LYS A 43 9.55 10.55 -1.25
N PRO A 44 8.85 11.63 -1.64
CA PRO A 44 7.41 11.71 -1.51
C PRO A 44 6.73 10.59 -2.30
N LEU A 45 5.73 9.97 -1.69
CA LEU A 45 4.84 9.00 -2.33
C LEU A 45 3.77 9.72 -3.14
N THR A 46 3.40 9.13 -4.27
CA THR A 46 2.36 9.63 -5.17
C THR A 46 1.14 8.74 -5.09
N LEU A 47 -0.03 9.35 -4.87
CA LEU A 47 -1.32 8.68 -4.90
C LEU A 47 -1.93 8.80 -6.30
N GLN A 48 -2.11 7.67 -6.97
CA GLN A 48 -2.84 7.57 -8.23
C GLN A 48 -4.30 7.23 -7.90
N LEU A 49 -5.22 8.10 -8.31
CA LEU A 49 -6.65 7.88 -8.15
C LEU A 49 -7.29 7.39 -9.45
N PRO A 50 -8.38 6.63 -9.39
CA PRO A 50 -9.10 6.21 -10.56
C PRO A 50 -9.73 7.44 -11.25
N PRO A 51 -9.91 7.39 -12.59
CA PRO A 51 -10.58 8.45 -13.32
C PRO A 51 -12.04 8.62 -12.86
N ASN A 52 -12.40 9.80 -12.35
CA ASN A 52 -13.76 10.12 -11.87
C ASN A 52 -14.72 10.60 -12.98
N THR A 53 -14.37 10.47 -14.26
CA THR A 53 -15.22 10.96 -15.37
C THR A 53 -15.35 9.93 -16.48
N LYS A 54 -16.53 9.87 -17.10
CA LYS A 54 -16.87 8.90 -18.17
C LYS A 54 -15.95 8.95 -19.40
N ASN A 55 -15.21 10.04 -19.58
CA ASN A 55 -14.33 10.26 -20.73
C ASN A 55 -12.84 10.26 -20.36
N ALA A 56 -12.50 10.00 -19.10
CA ALA A 56 -11.11 9.99 -18.70
C ALA A 56 -10.45 8.68 -19.16
N LYS A 57 -9.30 8.83 -19.81
CA LYS A 57 -8.49 7.70 -20.27
C LYS A 57 -8.19 6.78 -19.08
N PRO A 58 -8.23 5.45 -19.26
CA PRO A 58 -7.68 4.54 -18.27
C PRO A 58 -6.28 5.01 -17.93
N ALA A 59 -6.01 5.23 -16.64
CA ALA A 59 -4.65 5.52 -16.21
C ALA A 59 -3.77 4.31 -16.59
N GLU A 60 -2.55 4.55 -17.07
CA GLU A 60 -1.61 3.47 -17.43
C GLU A 60 -1.26 2.57 -16.23
N LYS A 61 -1.50 3.07 -15.01
CA LYS A 61 -1.31 2.35 -13.76
C LYS A 61 -2.61 2.26 -12.97
N ALA A 62 -2.78 1.14 -12.28
CA ALA A 62 -3.88 0.92 -11.36
C ALA A 62 -3.94 2.04 -10.30
N PRO A 63 -5.12 2.36 -9.75
CA PRO A 63 -5.21 3.26 -8.61
C PRO A 63 -4.41 2.69 -7.43
N GLY A 64 -3.63 3.53 -6.75
CA GLY A 64 -2.66 3.04 -5.79
C GLY A 64 -1.68 4.09 -5.29
N ILE A 65 -0.78 3.67 -4.40
CA ILE A 65 0.30 4.50 -3.87
C ILE A 65 1.62 3.99 -4.43
N TYR A 66 2.31 4.86 -5.14
CA TYR A 66 3.55 4.53 -5.84
C TYR A 66 4.69 5.42 -5.40
N CYS A 67 5.88 4.85 -5.35
CA CYS A 67 7.13 5.59 -5.28
C CYS A 67 7.71 5.77 -6.68
N ALA A 68 8.28 6.95 -6.97
CA ALA A 68 8.96 7.22 -8.26
C ALA A 68 10.12 6.25 -8.58
N LYS A 69 10.72 5.64 -7.55
CA LYS A 69 11.79 4.63 -7.69
C LYS A 69 11.28 3.18 -7.72
N GLY A 70 10.00 2.94 -7.46
CA GLY A 70 9.44 1.59 -7.32
C GLY A 70 9.63 0.92 -5.96
N CYS A 71 10.19 1.61 -4.96
CA CYS A 71 10.37 1.07 -3.59
C CYS A 71 9.05 0.76 -2.87
N THR A 72 7.96 1.41 -3.28
CA THR A 72 6.64 1.20 -2.72
C THR A 72 5.68 1.13 -3.89
N ASP A 73 5.04 -0.01 -4.03
CA ASP A 73 4.08 -0.32 -5.07
C ASP A 73 2.86 -0.96 -4.38
N ILE A 74 1.86 -0.13 -4.11
CA ILE A 74 0.64 -0.54 -3.40
C ILE A 74 -0.53 -0.25 -4.33
N GLU A 75 -0.98 -1.27 -5.04
CA GLU A 75 -2.23 -1.22 -5.80
C GLU A 75 -3.41 -1.24 -4.81
N LEU A 76 -4.34 -0.32 -4.99
CA LEU A 76 -5.54 -0.21 -4.18
C LEU A 76 -6.72 -0.64 -5.03
N ASP A 77 -7.41 -1.69 -4.59
CA ASP A 77 -8.69 -2.08 -5.20
C ASP A 77 -9.75 -1.01 -4.88
N MET A 78 -10.02 -0.17 -5.87
CA MET A 78 -11.00 0.91 -5.81
C MET A 78 -12.21 0.64 -6.71
N GLU A 79 -12.50 -0.63 -7.03
CA GLU A 79 -13.65 -1.04 -7.86
C GLU A 79 -14.97 -0.44 -7.35
N ALA A 80 -15.20 -0.46 -6.04
CA ALA A 80 -16.41 0.09 -5.43
C ALA A 80 -16.53 1.62 -5.56
N VAL A 81 -15.40 2.34 -5.61
CA VAL A 81 -15.39 3.81 -5.75
C VAL A 81 -15.58 4.22 -7.20
N ALA A 82 -15.08 3.44 -8.16
CA ALA A 82 -15.31 3.67 -9.58
C ALA A 82 -16.80 3.57 -9.98
N LEU A 83 -17.62 2.89 -9.16
CA LEU A 83 -19.05 2.71 -9.37
C LEU A 83 -19.92 3.74 -8.61
N LEU A 84 -19.34 4.48 -7.66
CA LEU A 84 -20.02 5.57 -6.97
C LEU A 84 -20.09 6.79 -7.89
N LYS A 85 -21.13 6.80 -8.73
CA LYS A 85 -21.57 7.95 -9.53
C LYS A 85 -22.26 9.00 -8.67
#